data_AF-A0AAP0KEJ8-F1
#
_entry.id   AF-A0AAP0KEJ8-F1
#
_cell.length_a   1.000
_cell.length_b   1.000
_cell.length_c   1.000
_cell.angle_alpha   90.00
_cell.angle_beta   90.00
_cell.angle_gamma   90.00
#
_symmetry.space_group_name_H-M   'P 1'
#
loop_
_entity.id
_entity.type
_entity.pdbx_description
1 polymer ?
#
loop_
_entity_poly.entity_id
_entity_poly.type
_entity_poly.pdbx_seq_one_letter_code
_entity_poly.pdbx_strand_id
1 'polypeptide(L)' 'MSTMKSFSSYVWHARLAHPSAQVLSQVLRSCSVPVLKDQLSNFCEPCKLGKIYSLPFSRSLSHVASPLSLVHTDV' A
#
# COMPACT_ATOMS: atom_id res chain seq x y z
N MET A 1 -34.01 -8.66 18.65
CA MET A 1 -32.66 -8.24 19.07
C MET A 1 -31.70 -8.56 17.91
N SER A 2 -31.40 -7.57 17.07
CA SER A 2 -30.62 -7.77 15.84
C SER A 2 -29.14 -7.92 16.20
N THR A 3 -28.53 -9.04 15.82
CA THR A 3 -27.11 -9.30 16.02
C THR A 3 -26.28 -8.32 15.18
N MET A 4 -25.43 -7.51 15.83
CA MET A 4 -24.45 -6.67 15.12
C MET A 4 -23.40 -7.59 14.50
N LYS A 5 -23.51 -7.82 13.19
CA LYS A 5 -22.49 -8.51 12.40
C LYS A 5 -21.26 -7.61 12.30
N SER A 6 -20.21 -7.94 13.05
CA SER A 6 -18.92 -7.26 12.94
C SER A 6 -18.28 -7.57 11.58
N PHE A 7 -17.85 -6.53 10.87
CA PHE A 7 -17.16 -6.67 9.59
C PHE A 7 -15.65 -6.54 9.78
N SER A 8 -14.87 -7.29 9.00
CA SER A 8 -13.41 -7.16 9.00
C SER A 8 -12.98 -5.79 8.45
N SER A 9 -11.86 -5.27 8.96
CA SER A 9 -11.28 -4.00 8.52
C SER A 9 -10.99 -3.97 7.01
N TYR A 10 -10.70 -5.11 6.39
CA TYR A 10 -10.48 -5.21 4.94
C TYR A 10 -11.69 -4.77 4.12
N VAL A 11 -12.91 -5.11 4.57
CA VAL A 11 -14.15 -4.78 3.88
C VAL A 11 -14.38 -3.27 3.85
N TRP A 12 -14.14 -2.60 4.99
CA TRP A 12 -14.27 -1.14 5.08
C TRP A 12 -13.16 -0.42 4.33
N HIS A 13 -11.95 -0.97 4.30
CA HIS A 13 -10.87 -0.47 3.48
C HIS A 13 -11.25 -0.45 1.99
N ALA A 14 -11.82 -1.54 1.45
CA ALA A 14 -12.27 -1.59 0.06
C ALA A 14 -13.46 -0.65 -0.22
N ARG A 15 -14.47 -0.61 0.67
CA ARG A 15 -15.68 0.21 0.50
C ARG A 15 -15.40 1.72 0.49
N LEU A 16 -14.39 2.17 1.23
CA LEU A 16 -14.04 3.59 1.37
C LEU A 16 -12.93 4.04 0.40
N ALA A 17 -12.75 3.32 -0.72
CA ALA A 17 -11.75 3.61 -1.75
C ALA A 17 -10.29 3.52 -1.25
N HIS A 18 -9.98 2.45 -0.51
CA HIS A 18 -8.62 2.13 -0.08
C HIS A 18 -7.92 3.24 0.74
N PRO A 19 -8.56 3.80 1.79
CA PRO A 19 -7.93 4.82 2.62
C PRO A 19 -6.76 4.21 3.41
N SER A 20 -5.86 5.06 3.88
CA SER A 20 -4.79 4.60 4.77
C SER A 20 -5.37 3.99 6.04
N ALA A 21 -4.62 3.08 6.67
CA ALA A 21 -5.03 2.43 7.92
C ALA A 21 -5.40 3.44 9.03
N GLN A 22 -4.70 4.58 9.07
CA GLN A 22 -4.97 5.67 10.00
C GLN A 22 -6.32 6.35 9.72
N VAL A 23 -6.56 6.75 8.47
CA VAL A 23 -7.83 7.38 8.06
C VAL A 23 -8.99 6.42 8.28
N LEU A 24 -8.82 5.14 7.92
CA LEU A 24 -9.83 4.12 8.12
C LEU A 24 -10.18 3.97 9.61
N SER A 25 -9.16 3.90 10.47
CA SER A 25 -9.34 3.79 11.92
C SER A 25 -10.08 4.99 12.50
N GLN A 26 -9.78 6.19 12.01
CA GLN A 26 -10.47 7.42 12.43
C GLN A 26 -11.94 7.40 12.01
N VAL A 27 -12.24 7.12 10.74
CA VAL A 27 -13.61 7.08 10.22
C VAL A 27 -14.46 6.05 10.94
N LEU A 28 -13.94 4.83 11.13
CA LEU A 28 -14.68 3.76 11.81
C LEU A 28 -15.00 4.11 13.28
N ARG A 29 -14.08 4.78 13.97
CA ARG A 29 -14.32 5.28 15.33
C ARG A 29 -15.35 6.39 15.35
N SER A 30 -15.25 7.36 14.45
CA SER A 30 -16.20 8.48 14.32
C SER A 30 -17.62 8.01 14.01
N CYS A 31 -17.77 6.89 13.29
CA CYS A 31 -19.06 6.31 12.94
C CYS A 31 -19.52 5.18 13.88
N SER A 32 -18.80 4.93 14.98
CA SER A 32 -19.11 3.85 15.95
C SER A 32 -19.32 2.47 15.31
N VAL A 33 -18.59 2.18 14.22
CA VAL A 33 -18.74 0.92 13.50
C VAL A 33 -18.01 -0.20 14.26
N PRO A 34 -18.70 -1.28 14.66
CA PRO A 34 -18.05 -2.44 15.26
C PRO A 34 -17.22 -3.16 14.19
N VAL A 35 -15.90 -3.10 14.35
CA VAL A 35 -14.94 -3.77 13.46
C VAL A 35 -14.09 -4.72 14.28
N LEU A 36 -14.02 -5.97 13.82
CA LEU A 36 -13.02 -6.91 14.31
C LEU A 36 -11.65 -6.31 13.98
N LYS A 37 -10.82 -6.10 15.01
CA LYS A 37 -9.39 -5.87 14.85
C LYS A 37 -8.75 -7.16 14.32
N ASP A 38 -9.12 -7.56 13.11
CA ASP A 38 -8.18 -8.29 12.27
C ASP A 38 -6.98 -7.36 12.11
N GLN A 39 -5.78 -7.92 12.22
CA GLN A 39 -4.55 -7.31 11.75
C GLN A 39 -4.90 -6.56 10.47
N LEU A 40 -4.94 -5.22 10.52
CA LEU A 40 -5.30 -4.33 9.41
C LEU A 40 -4.61 -4.90 8.18
N SER A 41 -5.37 -5.61 7.35
CA SER A 41 -4.87 -6.65 6.46
C SER A 41 -3.53 -6.21 5.89
N ASN A 42 -2.46 -6.87 6.31
CA ASN A 42 -1.10 -6.35 6.12
C ASN A 42 -0.76 -6.08 4.66
N PHE A 43 -1.61 -6.51 3.72
CA PHE A 43 -1.44 -6.29 2.30
C PHE A 43 -2.78 -6.33 1.56
N CYS A 44 -3.26 -5.17 1.09
CA CYS A 44 -4.36 -5.10 0.13
C CYS A 44 -3.77 -5.16 -1.29
N GLU A 45 -4.20 -6.14 -2.10
CA GLU A 45 -3.62 -6.40 -3.43
C GLU A 45 -3.79 -5.22 -4.40
N PRO A 46 -4.97 -4.57 -4.51
CA PRO A 46 -5.12 -3.34 -5.29
C PRO A 46 -4.21 -2.20 -4.82
N CYS A 47 -4.04 -2.03 -3.50
CA CYS A 47 -3.11 -1.03 -2.95
C CYS A 47 -1.66 -1.35 -3.30
N LYS A 48 -1.29 -2.63 -3.35
CA LYS A 48 0.04 -3.06 -3.76
C LYS A 48 0.33 -2.62 -5.18
N LEU A 49 -0.59 -2.89 -6.09
CA LEU A 49 -0.40 -2.56 -7.51
C LEU A 49 -0.50 -1.05 -7.78
N GLY A 50 -1.34 -0.32 -7.04
CA GLY A 50 -1.63 1.08 -7.34
C GLY A 50 -0.92 2.13 -6.48
N LYS A 51 -0.47 1.78 -5.27
CA LYS A 51 0.11 2.76 -4.30
C LYS A 51 1.53 2.43 -3.86
N ILE A 52 1.99 1.19 -4.04
CA ILE A 52 3.38 0.85 -3.72
C ILE A 52 4.25 1.22 -4.91
N TYR A 53 5.27 2.03 -4.64
CA TYR A 53 6.32 2.32 -5.60
C TYR A 53 7.29 1.14 -5.67
N SER A 54 7.84 0.88 -6.85
CA SER A 54 8.96 -0.05 -6.97
C SER A 54 10.09 0.39 -6.05
N LEU A 55 10.79 -0.56 -5.43
CA LEU A 55 12.02 -0.25 -4.73
C LEU A 55 13.00 0.43 -5.71
N PRO A 56 13.90 1.30 -5.20
CA PRO A 56 14.93 1.91 -6.02
C PRO A 56 15.69 0.86 -6.81
N PHE A 57 16.01 1.17 -8.07
CA PHE A 57 16.89 0.32 -8.87
C PHE A 57 18.21 0.11 -8.13
N SER A 58 18.77 -1.10 -8.27
CA SER A 58 20.12 -1.39 -7.79
C SER A 58 21.10 -0.38 -8.37
N ARG A 59 22.10 0.01 -7.57
CA ARG A 59 23.17 0.89 -8.05
C ARG A 59 23.84 0.25 -9.27
N SER A 60 24.06 1.04 -10.31
CA SER A 60 24.88 0.60 -11.44
C SER A 60 26.29 0.27 -10.94
N LEU A 61 26.80 -0.90 -11.32
CA LEU A 61 28.18 -1.29 -11.10
C LEU A 61 29.12 -0.73 -12.18
N SER A 62 28.57 0.00 -13.16
CA SER A 62 29.34 0.58 -14.25
C SER A 62 30.25 1.67 -13.68
N HIS A 63 31.55 1.44 -13.75
CA HIS A 63 32.59 2.38 -13.35
C HIS A 63 33.61 2.50 -14.48
N VAL A 64 34.04 3.72 -14.77
CA VAL A 64 34.97 4.02 -15.86
C VAL A 64 36.27 4.58 -15.31
N ALA A 65 37.39 3.99 -15.74
CA ALA A 65 38.74 4.37 -15.30
C ALA A 65 39.47 5.25 -16.33
N SER A 66 38.90 5.43 -17.52
CA SER A 66 39.47 6.23 -18.60
C SER A 66 38.38 6.95 -19.41
N PRO A 67 38.71 8.06 -20.09
CA PRO A 67 37.74 8.81 -20.90
C PRO A 67 37.09 7.94 -21.98
N LEU A 68 35.77 8.10 -22.18
CA LEU A 68 34.98 7.44 -23.23
C LEU A 68 34.92 5.90 -23.15
N SER A 69 35.30 5.29 -22.02
CA SER A 69 35.27 3.82 -21.86
C SER A 69 33.87 3.23 -21.63
N LEU A 70 32.84 4.06 -21.47
CA LEU A 70 31.44 3.64 -21.41
C LEU A 70 30.56 4.70 -22.08
N VAL A 71 29.75 4.26 -23.05
CA VAL A 71 28.77 5.11 -23.75
C VAL A 71 27.41 4.44 -23.64
N HIS A 72 26.39 5.19 -23.21
CA HIS A 72 25.02 4.72 -23.11
C HIS A 72 24.19 5.35 -24.24
N THR A 73 23.44 4.53 -24.98
CA THR A 73 22.59 4.98 -26.09
C THR A 73 21.21 4.34 -25.97
N ASP A 74 20.17 5.14 -26.18
CA ASP A 74 18.76 4.69 -26.25
C ASP A 74 18.20 5.03 -27.64
N VAL A 75 17.13 4.34 -28.06
CA VAL A 75 16.50 4.45 -29.39
C VAL A 75 15.25 5.31 -29.42
#